data_AF-A0A2G6FJN5-F1
#
_entry.id   AF-A0A2G6FJN5-F1
#
_cell.length_a   1.000
_cell.length_b   1.000
_cell.length_c   1.000
_cell.angle_alpha   90.00
_cell.angle_beta   90.00
_cell.angle_gamma   90.00
#
_symmetry.space_group_name_H-M   'P 1'
#
loop_
_entity.id
_entity.type
_entity.pdbx_description
1 polymer ?
#
loop_
_entity_poly.entity_id
_entity_poly.type
_entity_poly.pdbx_seq_one_letter_code
_entity_poly.pdbx_strand_id
1 'polypeptide(L)'
;KIMGKVLAALKPGGVFMVTSDGLNRDKTSPAASVISWLPIMLQGHDMSFETGQIARAMLKAGFVSTEMKSITDIELKAHGPVEMTIGRKGR
;
A
#
# COMPACT_ATOMS: atom_id res chain seq x y z
N LYS A 1 -16.37 4.20 1.76
CA LYS A 1 -14.96 3.92 1.36
C LYS A 1 -14.05 3.94 2.58
N ILE A 2 -13.12 2.98 2.71
CA ILE A 2 -12.27 2.80 3.91
C ILE A 2 -11.41 4.04 4.22
N MET A 3 -10.73 4.62 3.22
CA MET A 3 -9.84 5.77 3.43
C MET A 3 -10.56 7.01 4.02
N GLY A 4 -11.82 7.25 3.67
CA GLY A 4 -12.60 8.33 4.26
C GLY A 4 -12.91 8.11 5.75
N LYS A 5 -13.17 6.85 6.14
CA LYS A 5 -13.36 6.49 7.56
C LYS A 5 -12.05 6.66 8.35
N VAL A 6 -10.93 6.26 7.77
CA VAL A 6 -9.61 6.46 8.37
C VAL A 6 -9.31 7.95 8.55
N LEU A 7 -9.50 8.75 7.49
CA LEU A 7 -9.29 10.20 7.55
C LEU A 7 -10.18 10.88 8.61
N ALA A 8 -11.44 10.45 8.74
CA ALA A 8 -12.34 10.97 9.76
C ALA A 8 -11.85 10.66 11.19
N ALA A 9 -11.27 9.46 11.40
CA ALA A 9 -10.76 9.03 12.71
C ALA A 9 -9.43 9.70 13.12
N LEU A 10 -8.64 10.21 12.17
CA LEU A 10 -7.38 10.90 12.48
C LEU A 10 -7.64 12.25 13.18
N LYS A 11 -6.80 12.58 14.17
CA LYS A 11 -6.72 13.94 14.71
C LYS A 11 -6.18 14.91 13.63
N PRO A 12 -6.44 16.23 13.74
CA PRO A 12 -5.82 17.21 12.86
C PRO A 12 -4.29 17.08 12.88
N GLY A 13 -3.67 17.15 11.69
CA GLY A 13 -2.24 16.85 11.49
C GLY A 13 -1.83 15.38 11.65
N GLY A 14 -2.79 14.48 11.89
CA GLY A 14 -2.56 13.04 12.05
C GLY A 14 -2.10 12.37 10.75
N VAL A 15 -1.47 11.21 10.91
CA VAL A 15 -0.84 10.45 9.83
C VAL A 15 -1.38 9.03 9.80
N PHE A 16 -1.58 8.48 8.61
CA PHE A 16 -1.89 7.08 8.39
C PHE A 16 -0.83 6.44 7.49
N MET A 17 -0.29 5.30 7.91
CA MET A 17 0.75 4.56 7.19
C MET A 17 0.22 3.18 6.81
N VAL A 18 0.50 2.76 5.57
CA VAL A 18 0.14 1.45 5.05
C VAL A 18 1.35 0.84 4.35
N THR A 19 1.58 -0.44 4.60
CA THR A 19 2.53 -1.27 3.83
C THR A 19 1.76 -2.18 2.88
N SER A 20 2.25 -2.30 1.65
CA SER A 20 1.63 -3.10 0.59
C SER A 20 2.69 -3.62 -0.38
N ASP A 21 2.31 -4.51 -1.29
CA ASP A 21 3.27 -5.15 -2.21
C ASP A 21 3.77 -4.20 -3.30
N GLY A 22 2.91 -3.27 -3.72
CA GLY A 22 3.23 -2.29 -4.77
C GLY A 22 3.60 -2.97 -6.08
N LEU A 23 2.76 -3.88 -6.58
CA LEU A 23 3.00 -4.57 -7.85
C LEU A 23 2.89 -3.62 -9.05
N ASN A 24 3.58 -3.95 -10.15
CA ASN A 24 3.33 -3.32 -11.43
C ASN A 24 1.92 -3.64 -11.96
N ARG A 25 1.48 -2.89 -12.97
CA ARG A 25 0.11 -2.96 -13.52
C ARG A 25 -0.26 -4.33 -14.08
N ASP A 26 0.69 -5.04 -14.65
CA ASP A 26 0.55 -6.40 -15.17
C ASP A 26 0.74 -7.49 -14.10
N LYS A 27 1.03 -7.10 -12.85
CA LYS A 27 1.18 -7.99 -11.68
C LYS A 27 2.23 -9.08 -11.83
N THR A 28 3.31 -8.76 -12.54
CA THR A 28 4.45 -9.66 -12.82
C THR A 28 5.72 -9.30 -12.05
N SER A 29 5.78 -8.12 -11.45
CA SER A 29 6.93 -7.59 -10.73
C SER A 29 6.47 -6.82 -9.48
N PRO A 30 7.21 -6.87 -8.36
CA PRO A 30 8.47 -7.60 -8.15
C PRO A 30 8.28 -9.12 -8.03
N ALA A 31 9.19 -9.90 -8.62
CA ALA A 31 9.04 -11.36 -8.71
C ALA A 31 8.88 -12.04 -7.33
N ALA A 32 9.68 -11.62 -6.34
CA ALA A 32 9.57 -12.15 -4.98
C ALA A 32 8.21 -11.87 -4.35
N SER A 33 7.66 -10.65 -4.53
CA SER A 33 6.32 -10.29 -4.07
C SER A 33 5.25 -11.15 -4.76
N VAL A 34 5.33 -11.31 -6.09
CA VAL A 34 4.41 -12.16 -6.86
C VAL A 34 4.43 -13.61 -6.38
N ILE A 35 5.63 -14.19 -6.20
CA ILE A 35 5.80 -15.55 -5.70
C ILE A 35 5.22 -15.70 -4.29
N SER A 36 5.42 -14.69 -3.41
CA SER A 36 4.93 -14.73 -2.03
C SER A 36 3.40 -14.76 -1.95
N TRP A 37 2.71 -14.11 -2.90
CA TRP A 37 1.24 -14.06 -2.97
C TRP A 37 0.60 -15.14 -3.81
N LEU A 38 1.38 -15.87 -4.62
CA LEU A 38 0.87 -16.90 -5.51
C LEU A 38 -0.02 -17.94 -4.80
N PRO A 39 0.30 -18.46 -3.59
CA PRO A 39 -0.58 -19.40 -2.91
C PRO A 39 -1.98 -18.82 -2.60
N ILE A 40 -2.05 -17.54 -2.24
CA ILE A 40 -3.30 -16.85 -1.92
C ILE A 40 -4.11 -16.57 -3.19
N MET A 41 -3.43 -16.17 -4.27
CA MET A 41 -4.03 -16.01 -5.60
C MET A 41 -4.62 -17.33 -6.12
N LEU A 42 -3.91 -18.45 -5.95
CA LEU A 42 -4.38 -19.79 -6.36
C LEU A 42 -5.60 -20.27 -5.57
N GLN A 43 -5.82 -19.74 -4.37
CA GLN A 43 -7.04 -19.96 -3.58
C GLN A 43 -8.22 -19.07 -4.03
N GLY A 44 -8.02 -18.23 -5.05
CA GLY A 44 -9.05 -17.34 -5.61
C GLY A 44 -9.14 -15.97 -4.94
N HIS A 45 -8.17 -15.62 -4.08
CA HIS A 45 -8.14 -14.33 -3.39
C HIS A 45 -7.10 -13.40 -4.03
N ASP A 46 -7.56 -12.36 -4.73
CA ASP A 46 -6.68 -11.27 -5.19
C ASP A 46 -6.65 -10.14 -4.16
N MET A 47 -5.62 -10.16 -3.32
CA MET A 47 -5.35 -9.14 -2.31
C MET A 47 -4.18 -8.22 -2.68
N SER A 48 -3.71 -8.30 -3.93
CA SER A 48 -2.58 -7.51 -4.39
C SER A 48 -2.93 -6.04 -4.61
N PHE A 49 -1.98 -5.15 -4.30
CA PHE A 49 -2.09 -3.72 -4.59
C PHE A 49 -1.10 -3.31 -5.67
N GLU A 50 -1.58 -2.53 -6.63
CA GLU A 50 -0.70 -1.87 -7.60
C GLU A 50 0.06 -0.73 -6.93
N THR A 51 1.29 -0.47 -7.38
CA THR A 51 2.11 0.68 -6.98
C THR A 51 1.29 1.98 -6.99
N GLY A 52 1.26 2.66 -5.85
CA GLY A 52 0.57 3.92 -5.67
C GLY A 52 -0.96 3.87 -5.69
N GLN A 53 -1.59 2.70 -5.78
CA GLN A 53 -3.04 2.55 -5.68
C GLN A 53 -3.57 3.13 -4.36
N ILE A 54 -2.83 2.89 -3.26
CA ILE A 54 -3.18 3.36 -1.92
C ILE A 54 -3.02 4.89 -1.83
N ALA A 55 -1.93 5.45 -2.35
CA ALA A 55 -1.72 6.89 -2.37
C ALA A 55 -2.85 7.62 -3.14
N ARG A 56 -3.22 7.11 -4.32
CA ARG A 56 -4.36 7.64 -5.09
C ARG A 56 -5.67 7.55 -4.30
N ALA A 57 -5.90 6.45 -3.58
CA ALA A 57 -7.09 6.29 -2.74
C ALA A 57 -7.13 7.25 -1.55
N MET A 58 -5.97 7.53 -0.92
CA MET A 58 -5.84 8.52 0.16
C MET A 58 -6.12 9.94 -0.36
N LEU A 59 -5.47 10.36 -1.45
CA LEU A 59 -5.71 11.69 -2.04
C LEU A 59 -7.18 11.86 -2.43
N LYS A 60 -7.79 10.85 -3.06
CA LYS A 60 -9.22 10.85 -3.39
C LYS A 60 -10.14 10.94 -2.18
N ALA A 61 -9.67 10.52 -0.99
CA ALA A 61 -10.43 10.59 0.24
C ALA A 61 -10.28 11.92 0.99
N GLY A 62 -9.33 12.79 0.61
CA GLY A 62 -9.11 14.10 1.22
C GLY A 62 -7.89 14.20 2.13
N PHE A 63 -6.97 13.24 2.09
CA PHE A 63 -5.64 13.43 2.68
C PHE A 63 -4.92 14.57 1.95
N VAL A 64 -4.25 15.46 2.68
CA VAL A 64 -3.62 16.68 2.13
C VAL A 64 -2.31 16.40 1.41
N SER A 65 -1.63 15.31 1.77
CA SER A 65 -0.44 14.83 1.09
C SER A 65 -0.25 13.34 1.27
N THR A 66 0.47 12.73 0.32
CA THR A 66 0.92 11.35 0.40
C THR A 66 2.40 11.25 0.07
N GLU A 67 3.13 10.43 0.82
CA GLU A 67 4.51 10.04 0.53
C GLU A 67 4.58 8.53 0.33
N MET A 68 5.42 8.07 -0.60
CA MET A 68 5.64 6.65 -0.87
C MET A 68 7.13 6.33 -0.79
N LYS A 69 7.45 5.15 -0.25
CA LYS A 69 8.82 4.64 -0.18
C LYS A 69 8.81 3.13 -0.38
N SER A 70 9.66 2.63 -1.28
CA SER A 70 9.98 1.20 -1.32
C SER A 70 10.98 0.86 -0.23
N ILE A 71 10.65 -0.16 0.56
CA ILE A 71 11.50 -0.76 1.58
C ILE A 71 12.04 -2.06 0.99
N THR A 72 13.34 -2.10 0.72
CA THR A 72 14.02 -3.23 0.08
C THR A 72 14.88 -4.04 1.04
N ASP A 73 15.32 -3.43 2.14
CA ASP A 73 16.12 -4.08 3.18
C ASP A 73 15.20 -4.63 4.28
N ILE A 74 14.43 -5.66 3.91
CA ILE A 74 13.56 -6.38 4.85
C ILE A 74 14.20 -7.71 5.24
N GLU A 75 14.04 -8.12 6.50
CA GLU A 75 14.60 -9.38 7.02
C GLU A 75 14.09 -10.61 6.24
N LEU A 76 12.79 -10.62 5.93
CA LEU A 76 12.15 -11.72 5.22
C LEU A 76 12.18 -11.50 3.70
N LYS A 77 13.37 -11.66 3.11
CA LYS A 77 13.63 -11.46 1.67
C LYS A 77 12.69 -12.23 0.73
N ALA A 78 12.11 -13.34 1.20
CA ALA A 78 11.14 -14.14 0.45
C ALA A 78 9.83 -13.40 0.13
N HIS A 79 9.47 -12.35 0.88
CA HIS A 79 8.31 -11.50 0.58
C HIS A 79 8.56 -10.47 -0.53
N GLY A 80 9.81 -10.23 -0.91
CA GLY A 80 10.15 -9.15 -1.82
C GLY A 80 10.03 -7.76 -1.18
N PRO A 81 10.25 -6.69 -1.95
CA PRO A 81 10.16 -5.33 -1.43
C PRO A 81 8.72 -4.98 -1.02
N VAL A 82 8.61 -4.00 -0.12
CA VAL A 82 7.33 -3.49 0.40
C VAL A 82 7.19 -2.02 0.04
N GLU A 83 6.07 -1.62 -0.54
CA GLU A 83 5.67 -0.23 -0.70
C GLU A 83 5.02 0.29 0.58
N MET A 84 5.67 1.26 1.22
CA MET A 84 5.11 2.03 2.33
C MET A 84 4.50 3.33 1.79
N THR A 85 3.21 3.54 2.06
CA THR A 85 2.48 4.77 1.75
C THR A 85 2.07 5.47 3.03
N ILE A 86 2.37 6.77 3.14
CA ILE A 86 2.02 7.63 4.27
C ILE A 86 1.09 8.73 3.80
N GLY A 87 -0.11 8.84 4.37
CA GLY A 87 -1.06 9.93 4.12
C GLY A 87 -1.18 10.86 5.33
N ARG A 88 -1.24 12.18 5.10
CA ARG A 88 -1.47 13.18 6.16
C ARG A 88 -2.86 13.81 6.11
N LYS A 89 -3.46 14.03 7.28
CA LYS A 89 -4.64 14.87 7.45
C LYS A 89 -4.21 16.32 7.59
N GLY A 90 -5.02 17.25 7.08
CA GLY A 90 -4.85 18.69 7.34
C GLY A 90 -4.89 19.01 8.84
N ARG A 91 -4.30 20.15 9.20
CA ARG A 91 -4.45 20.72 10.55
C ARG A 91 -5.85 21.24 10.79
#